data_AF-A0A3D0PWB6-F1
#
_entry.id   AF-A0A3D0PWB6-F1
#
_cell.length_a   1.000
_cell.length_b   1.000
_cell.length_c   1.000
_cell.angle_alpha   90.00
_cell.angle_beta   90.00
_cell.angle_gamma   90.00
#
_symmetry.space_group_name_H-M   'P 1'
#
loop_
_entity.id
_entity.type
_entity.pdbx_description
1 polymer ?
#
loop_
_entity_poly.entity_id
_entity_poly.type
_entity_poly.pdbx_seq_one_letter_code
_entity_poly.pdbx_strand_id
1 'polypeptide(L)'
;IRAEHPACRSYHNLHILESDDENIVAFLRQTPAELTGTGKADTVIVAVNLDGHDAHQSIVHIDLKEFGFDPDKPLKVHDELTGHDFEWGADNFVSLAPWADVAHVLTVVED
;
A
#
# COMPACT_ATOMS: atom_id res chain seq x y z
N ILE A 1 -8.80 1.99 10.22
CA ILE A 1 -8.56 2.37 8.80
C ILE A 1 -9.11 3.75 8.38
N ARG A 2 -10.22 3.90 7.61
CA ARG A 2 -10.57 5.19 6.94
C ARG A 2 -10.69 6.40 7.87
N ALA A 3 -11.20 6.20 9.09
CA ALA A 3 -11.32 7.27 10.08
C ALA A 3 -9.97 7.66 10.71
N GLU A 4 -8.95 6.82 10.61
CA GLU A 4 -7.62 7.04 11.19
C GLU A 4 -6.63 7.60 10.17
N HIS A 5 -6.80 7.30 8.87
CA HIS A 5 -5.88 7.71 7.80
C HIS A 5 -6.44 8.85 6.94
N PRO A 6 -5.95 10.10 7.09
CA PRO A 6 -6.24 11.21 6.18
C PRO A 6 -6.08 10.88 4.69
N ALA A 7 -5.14 10.01 4.30
CA ALA A 7 -4.94 9.54 2.93
C ALA A 7 -6.19 8.94 2.28
N CYS A 8 -7.11 8.39 3.08
CA CYS A 8 -8.36 7.80 2.62
C CYS A 8 -9.49 8.82 2.39
N ARG A 9 -9.24 10.12 2.63
CA ARG A 9 -10.26 11.19 2.62
C ARG A 9 -10.14 12.13 1.43
N SER A 10 -9.08 12.01 0.62
CA SER A 10 -8.89 12.79 -0.60
C SER A 10 -9.04 11.91 -1.85
N TYR A 11 -9.39 12.54 -2.97
CA TYR A 11 -9.42 11.90 -4.28
C TYR A 11 -8.19 12.25 -5.12
N HIS A 12 -7.44 13.30 -4.77
CA HIS A 12 -6.35 13.85 -5.57
C HIS A 12 -4.97 13.29 -5.21
N ASN A 13 -4.93 12.26 -4.36
CA ASN A 13 -3.71 11.68 -3.82
C ASN A 13 -3.53 10.21 -4.22
N LEU A 14 -4.26 9.73 -5.24
CA LEU A 14 -4.23 8.34 -5.67
C LEU A 14 -3.20 8.15 -6.80
N HIS A 15 -2.34 7.16 -6.64
CA HIS A 15 -1.39 6.69 -7.65
C HIS A 15 -1.62 5.20 -7.88
N ILE A 16 -1.83 4.80 -9.13
CA ILE A 16 -1.90 3.37 -9.47
C ILE A 16 -0.46 2.85 -9.55
N LEU A 17 -0.20 1.75 -8.86
CA LEU A 17 1.08 1.07 -8.89
C LEU A 17 1.06 0.00 -9.97
N GLU A 18 2.23 -0.26 -10.55
CA GLU A 18 2.38 -1.38 -11.48
C GLU A 18 2.38 -2.71 -10.71
N SER A 19 1.72 -3.70 -11.30
CA SER A 19 1.67 -5.08 -10.82
C SER A 19 1.87 -6.03 -12.00
N ASP A 20 2.59 -7.13 -11.77
CA ASP A 20 2.89 -8.14 -12.80
C ASP A 20 1.71 -9.07 -13.15
N ASP A 21 0.60 -9.01 -12.40
CA ASP A 21 -0.60 -9.84 -12.63
C ASP A 21 -1.82 -8.93 -12.81
N GLU A 22 -2.55 -9.11 -13.93
CA GLU A 22 -3.72 -8.32 -14.30
C GLU A 22 -4.90 -8.44 -13.31
N ASN A 23 -4.92 -9.51 -12.49
CA ASN A 23 -5.92 -9.73 -11.46
C ASN A 23 -5.55 -9.06 -10.13
N ILE A 24 -4.32 -8.56 -10.02
CA ILE A 24 -3.89 -7.78 -8.86
C ILE A 24 -3.89 -6.30 -9.22
N VAL A 25 -4.73 -5.52 -8.55
CA VAL A 25 -4.65 -4.05 -8.62
C VAL A 25 -3.96 -3.54 -7.37
N ALA A 26 -2.91 -2.74 -7.57
CA ALA A 26 -2.23 -2.04 -6.51
C ALA A 26 -2.34 -0.52 -6.67
N PHE A 27 -2.53 0.20 -5.57
CA PHE A 27 -2.53 1.65 -5.56
C PHE A 27 -1.99 2.21 -4.24
N LEU A 28 -1.42 3.40 -4.33
CA LEU A 28 -0.89 4.16 -3.21
C LEU A 28 -1.70 5.46 -3.04
N ARG A 29 -1.94 5.82 -1.79
CA ARG A 29 -2.52 7.11 -1.40
C ARG A 29 -1.61 7.80 -0.41
N GLN A 30 -1.14 9.01 -0.72
CA GLN A 30 -0.27 9.77 0.19
C GLN A 30 -0.81 11.17 0.43
N THR A 31 -1.02 11.52 1.70
CA THR A 31 -1.31 12.90 2.10
C THR A 31 -0.05 13.51 2.72
N PRO A 32 0.50 14.59 2.14
CA PRO A 32 1.65 15.30 2.70
C PRO A 32 1.42 15.81 4.13
N ALA A 33 2.51 15.92 4.89
CA ALA A 33 2.49 16.25 6.32
C ALA A 33 1.75 17.57 6.64
N GLU A 34 1.87 18.57 5.78
CA GLU A 34 1.20 19.86 5.92
C GLU A 34 -0.32 19.77 5.76
N LEU A 35 -0.85 18.70 5.14
CA LEU A 35 -2.27 18.50 4.89
C LEU A 35 -2.92 17.47 5.84
N THR A 36 -2.14 16.74 6.65
CA THR A 36 -2.69 15.75 7.58
C THR A 36 -3.19 16.36 8.89
N GLY A 37 -2.67 17.53 9.27
CA GLY A 37 -2.92 18.16 10.58
C GLY A 37 -2.17 17.51 11.74
N THR A 38 -1.38 16.45 11.50
CA THR A 38 -0.53 15.77 12.49
C THR A 38 0.94 16.15 12.36
N GLY A 39 1.33 16.82 11.26
CA GLY A 39 2.72 17.16 10.96
C GLY A 39 3.55 15.97 10.46
N LYS A 40 2.91 14.84 10.14
CA LYS A 40 3.52 13.68 9.48
C LYS A 40 2.75 13.34 8.22
N ALA A 41 3.45 12.88 7.18
CA ALA A 41 2.79 12.33 6.00
C ALA A 41 2.00 11.08 6.41
N ASP A 42 0.91 10.81 5.70
CA ASP A 42 0.10 9.61 5.88
C ASP A 42 0.04 8.89 4.54
N THR A 43 0.57 7.67 4.49
CA THR A 43 0.60 6.86 3.27
C THR A 43 -0.12 5.54 3.50
N VAL A 44 -1.06 5.22 2.61
CA VAL A 44 -1.78 3.96 2.55
C VAL A 44 -1.51 3.30 1.21
N ILE A 45 -1.05 2.05 1.23
CA ILE A 45 -0.84 1.23 0.04
C ILE A 45 -1.85 0.10 0.08
N VAL A 46 -2.52 -0.17 -1.04
CA VAL A 46 -3.52 -1.24 -1.14
C VAL A 46 -3.15 -2.13 -2.30
N ALA A 47 -3.15 -3.44 -2.09
CA ALA A 47 -3.09 -4.45 -3.13
C ALA A 47 -4.32 -5.35 -2.98
N VAL A 48 -5.07 -5.59 -4.05
CA VAL A 48 -6.31 -6.37 -4.02
C VAL A 48 -6.35 -7.36 -5.17
N ASN A 49 -6.78 -8.59 -4.87
CA ASN A 49 -7.14 -9.58 -5.87
C ASN A 49 -8.57 -9.31 -6.38
N LEU A 50 -8.71 -9.17 -7.69
CA LEU A 50 -9.98 -8.96 -8.38
C LEU A 50 -10.70 -10.28 -8.72
N ASP A 51 -10.00 -11.42 -8.72
CA ASP A 51 -10.60 -12.73 -8.87
C ASP A 51 -11.23 -13.18 -7.55
N GLY A 52 -12.51 -13.51 -7.57
CA GLY A 52 -13.25 -14.02 -6.42
C GLY A 52 -13.16 -15.55 -6.21
N HIS A 53 -12.43 -16.27 -7.07
CA HIS A 53 -12.37 -17.73 -7.08
C HIS A 53 -10.96 -18.26 -6.90
N ASP A 54 -9.96 -17.63 -7.54
CA ASP A 54 -8.59 -18.13 -7.59
C ASP A 54 -7.60 -17.25 -6.84
N ALA A 55 -6.51 -17.86 -6.37
CA ALA A 55 -5.40 -17.15 -5.75
C ALA A 55 -4.44 -16.61 -6.80
N HIS A 56 -3.98 -15.38 -6.61
CA HIS A 56 -3.07 -14.67 -7.51
C HIS A 56 -1.81 -14.20 -6.78
N GLN A 57 -0.71 -14.18 -7.53
CA GLN A 57 0.59 -13.77 -7.06
C GLN A 57 1.16 -12.72 -8.00
N SER A 58 1.80 -11.71 -7.44
CA SER A 58 2.32 -10.60 -8.24
C SER A 58 3.52 -9.96 -7.56
N ILE A 59 4.35 -9.26 -8.35
CA ILE A 59 5.26 -8.24 -7.83
C ILE A 59 4.56 -6.89 -7.98
N VAL A 60 4.50 -6.14 -6.89
CA VAL A 60 4.00 -4.76 -6.85
C VAL A 60 5.19 -3.82 -6.83
N HIS A 61 5.23 -2.90 -7.78
CA HIS A 61 6.35 -1.97 -7.98
C HIS A 61 6.03 -0.58 -7.40
N ILE A 62 6.98 0.00 -6.68
CA ILE A 62 6.89 1.33 -6.06
C ILE A 62 8.14 2.14 -6.40
N ASP A 63 7.95 3.32 -7.00
CA ASP A 63 9.01 4.32 -7.07
C ASP A 63 9.14 5.02 -5.71
N LEU A 64 10.00 4.46 -4.84
CA LEU A 64 10.22 4.98 -3.50
C LEU A 64 10.62 6.46 -3.50
N LYS A 65 11.42 6.90 -4.49
CA LYS A 65 11.89 8.29 -4.56
C LYS A 65 10.76 9.25 -4.94
N GLU A 66 9.87 8.84 -5.84
CA GLU A 66 8.71 9.64 -6.23
C GLU A 66 7.83 9.98 -5.02
N PHE A 67 7.69 9.05 -4.08
CA PHE A 67 6.88 9.21 -2.87
C PHE A 67 7.65 9.71 -1.64
N GLY A 68 8.91 10.13 -1.83
CA GLY A 68 9.73 10.74 -0.78
C GLY A 68 10.32 9.74 0.23
N PHE A 69 10.31 8.45 -0.07
CA PHE A 69 10.93 7.41 0.74
C PHE A 69 12.42 7.24 0.41
N ASP A 70 13.19 6.76 1.38
CA ASP A 70 14.60 6.44 1.21
C ASP A 70 14.77 5.11 0.45
N PRO A 71 15.31 5.12 -0.79
CA PRO A 71 15.45 3.90 -1.60
C PRO A 71 16.48 2.90 -1.02
N ASP A 72 17.34 3.34 -0.10
CA ASP A 72 18.38 2.49 0.50
C ASP A 72 17.91 1.83 1.81
N LYS A 73 16.66 2.07 2.23
CA LYS A 73 16.06 1.50 3.44
C LYS A 73 14.76 0.77 3.15
N PRO A 74 14.42 -0.28 3.91
CA PRO A 74 13.10 -0.89 3.84
C PRO A 74 12.04 0.08 4.35
N LEU A 75 10.94 0.18 3.60
CA LEU A 75 9.72 0.84 3.99
C LEU A 75 8.95 -0.08 4.96
N LYS A 76 8.83 0.31 6.23
CA LYS A 76 8.08 -0.49 7.20
C LYS A 76 6.60 -0.21 7.04
N VAL A 77 5.82 -1.26 6.83
CA VAL A 77 4.38 -1.17 6.61
C VAL A 77 3.62 -2.12 7.53
N HIS A 78 2.46 -1.67 7.99
CA HIS A 78 1.53 -2.43 8.83
C HIS A 78 0.27 -2.76 8.03
N ASP A 79 -0.12 -4.03 7.97
CA ASP A 79 -1.37 -4.44 7.33
C ASP A 79 -2.54 -4.30 8.29
N GLU A 80 -3.40 -3.32 8.04
CA GLU A 80 -4.57 -2.99 8.85
C GLU A 80 -5.64 -4.09 8.85
N LEU A 81 -5.61 -5.03 7.89
CA LEU A 81 -6.58 -6.13 7.84
C LEU A 81 -6.15 -7.33 8.70
N THR A 82 -4.85 -7.64 8.69
CA THR A 82 -4.31 -8.84 9.33
C THR A 82 -3.53 -8.54 10.61
N GLY A 83 -3.07 -7.31 10.79
CA GLY A 83 -2.20 -6.87 11.88
C GLY A 83 -0.73 -7.24 11.70
N HIS A 84 -0.35 -7.79 10.54
CA HIS A 84 1.04 -8.16 10.26
C HIS A 84 1.88 -6.97 9.84
N ASP A 85 3.15 -6.98 10.23
CA ASP A 85 4.14 -5.99 9.80
C ASP A 85 5.03 -6.57 8.70
N PHE A 86 5.36 -5.75 7.70
CA PHE A 86 6.23 -6.10 6.59
C PHE A 86 7.31 -5.03 6.37
N GLU A 87 8.39 -5.45 5.74
CA GLU A 87 9.42 -4.56 5.20
C GLU A 87 9.32 -4.60 3.67
N TRP A 88 8.89 -3.49 3.07
CA TRP A 88 8.72 -3.32 1.64
C TRP A 88 9.91 -2.57 1.03
N GLY A 89 10.14 -2.80 -0.26
CA GLY A 89 11.12 -2.08 -1.06
C GLY A 89 10.49 -1.56 -2.35
N ALA A 90 11.31 -1.41 -3.39
CA ALA A 90 10.83 -1.03 -4.71
C ALA A 90 9.98 -2.13 -5.38
N ASP A 91 10.28 -3.41 -5.11
CA ASP A 91 9.62 -4.57 -5.71
C ASP A 91 9.12 -5.51 -4.60
N ASN A 92 7.81 -5.75 -4.54
CA ASN A 92 7.19 -6.41 -3.40
C ASN A 92 6.33 -7.60 -3.83
N PHE A 93 6.70 -8.80 -3.38
CA PHE A 93 5.91 -10.00 -3.64
C PHE A 93 4.64 -10.02 -2.80
N VAL A 94 3.50 -10.26 -3.44
CA VAL A 94 2.20 -10.48 -2.79
C VAL A 94 1.59 -11.80 -3.27
N SER A 95 0.83 -12.45 -2.38
CA SER A 95 0.07 -13.67 -2.67
C SER A 95 -1.29 -13.57 -2.00
N LEU A 96 -2.33 -13.32 -2.80
CA LEU A 96 -3.68 -13.02 -2.32
C LEU A 96 -4.66 -14.10 -2.76
N ALA A 97 -5.54 -14.53 -1.86
CA ALA A 97 -6.49 -15.62 -2.09
C ALA A 97 -7.88 -15.27 -1.54
N PRO A 98 -8.97 -15.52 -2.31
CA PRO A 98 -10.34 -15.17 -1.90
C PRO A 98 -10.82 -15.79 -0.60
N TRP A 99 -10.27 -16.94 -0.22
CA TRP A 99 -10.60 -17.67 1.01
C TRP A 99 -9.69 -17.34 2.20
N ALA A 100 -8.64 -16.53 1.99
CA ALA A 100 -7.73 -16.06 3.03
C ALA A 100 -7.63 -14.53 2.95
N ASP A 101 -6.49 -14.00 2.52
CA ASP A 101 -6.27 -12.57 2.37
C ASP A 101 -6.65 -12.12 0.96
N VAL A 102 -7.82 -11.48 0.83
CA VAL A 102 -8.31 -10.95 -0.46
C VAL A 102 -7.54 -9.69 -0.88
N ALA A 103 -7.04 -8.95 0.11
CA ALA A 103 -6.32 -7.71 -0.08
C ALA A 103 -5.33 -7.49 1.08
N HIS A 104 -4.34 -6.65 0.83
CA HIS A 104 -3.56 -5.97 1.87
C HIS A 104 -3.97 -4.50 1.91
N VAL A 105 -4.13 -3.94 3.11
CA VAL A 105 -4.30 -2.50 3.33
C VAL A 105 -3.19 -2.04 4.26
N LEU A 106 -2.12 -1.54 3.66
CA LEU A 106 -0.85 -1.28 4.31
C LEU A 106 -0.73 0.19 4.68
N THR A 107 -0.34 0.48 5.90
CA THR A 107 -0.05 1.83 6.39
C THR A 107 1.44 1.95 6.67
N VAL A 108 2.07 3.04 6.23
CA VAL A 108 3.49 3.26 6.49
C VAL A 108 3.66 3.70 7.95
N VAL A 109 4.52 2.99 8.70
CA VAL A 109 4.72 3.23 10.14
C VAL A 109 6.00 4.01 10.45
N GLU A 110 7.03 3.90 9.60
CA GLU A 110 8.30 4.63 9.72
C GLU A 110 8.84 4.97 8.32
N ASP A 111 9.26 6.23 8.16
CA ASP A 111 9.89 6.81 6.95
C ASP A 111 11.36 7.14 7.22
#